data_AF-A0A1V8TXZ4-F1
#
_entry.id   AF-A0A1V8TXZ4-F1
#
_cell.length_a   1.000
_cell.length_b   1.000
_cell.length_c   1.000
_cell.angle_alpha   90.00
_cell.angle_beta   90.00
_cell.angle_gamma   90.00
#
_symmetry.space_group_name_H-M   'P 1'
#
loop_
_entity.id
_entity.type
_entity.pdbx_description
1 polymer ?
#
loop_
_entity_poly.entity_id
_entity_poly.type
_entity_poly.pdbx_seq_one_letter_code
_entity_poly.pdbx_strand_id
1 'polypeptide(L)'
;KSQLHRAFAGDDVAAAFAAEKAALTQAEDVHEVSTALPGWGTWTGAALSKHNRRAAAKQRHNPLYKTKLPGGVAAELRKDKFKDNVILSEKTERKGKVYLAPILPHEFERKEEYERSLRLPIGAEWGTKEVVQRNVRPRVVVAKGRVVEAMERPRV
;
A
#
# COMPACT_ATOMS: atom_id res chain seq x y z
N LYS A 1 -31.17 -11.92 -17.32
CA LYS A 1 -31.02 -10.46 -17.49
C LYS A 1 -30.72 -9.87 -16.11
N SER A 2 -29.52 -9.33 -15.91
CA SER A 2 -29.09 -8.81 -14.60
C SER A 2 -29.96 -7.61 -14.18
N GLN A 3 -30.21 -7.47 -12.88
CA GLN A 3 -31.08 -6.39 -12.36
C GLN A 3 -30.56 -4.99 -12.67
N LEU A 4 -29.25 -4.83 -12.85
CA LEU A 4 -28.59 -3.60 -13.29
C LEU A 4 -29.12 -3.09 -14.64
N HIS A 5 -29.26 -3.98 -15.62
CA HIS A 5 -29.79 -3.60 -16.95
C HIS A 5 -31.28 -3.21 -16.89
N ARG A 6 -32.02 -3.69 -15.88
CA ARG A 6 -33.42 -3.31 -15.67
C ARG A 6 -33.57 -1.98 -14.93
N ALA A 7 -32.66 -1.68 -14.00
CA ALA A 7 -32.65 -0.44 -13.25
C ALA A 7 -32.14 0.75 -14.07
N PHE A 8 -31.19 0.52 -14.97
CA PHE A 8 -30.56 1.54 -15.83
C PHE A 8 -30.93 1.38 -17.30
N ALA A 9 -32.20 1.06 -17.60
CA ALA A 9 -32.68 0.71 -18.94
C ALA A 9 -32.64 1.84 -20.01
N GLY A 10 -31.92 2.92 -19.75
CA GLY A 10 -31.77 4.08 -20.66
C GLY A 10 -30.47 4.88 -20.51
N ASP A 11 -29.64 4.59 -19.49
CA ASP A 11 -28.33 5.21 -19.31
C ASP A 11 -27.23 4.18 -19.60
N ASP A 12 -26.24 4.53 -20.41
CA ASP A 12 -25.10 3.65 -20.73
C ASP A 12 -24.04 3.64 -19.60
N VAL A 13 -24.51 3.34 -18.39
CA VAL A 13 -23.71 3.32 -17.15
C VAL A 13 -22.62 2.25 -17.23
N ALA A 14 -22.90 1.13 -17.91
CA ALA A 14 -21.96 0.04 -18.05
C ALA A 14 -20.74 0.43 -18.91
N ALA A 15 -20.96 1.12 -20.04
CA ALA A 15 -19.86 1.58 -20.88
C ALA A 15 -19.06 2.69 -20.18
N ALA A 16 -19.73 3.65 -19.52
CA ALA A 16 -19.05 4.71 -18.77
C ALA A 16 -18.16 4.14 -17.66
N PHE A 17 -18.66 3.16 -16.91
CA PHE A 17 -17.92 2.48 -15.85
C PHE A 17 -16.72 1.69 -16.40
N ALA A 18 -16.90 0.96 -17.51
CA ALA A 18 -15.81 0.23 -18.15
C ALA A 18 -14.71 1.18 -18.66
N ALA A 19 -15.09 2.33 -19.22
CA ALA A 19 -14.16 3.36 -19.67
C ALA A 19 -13.38 3.97 -18.49
N GLU A 20 -14.05 4.30 -17.38
CA GLU A 20 -13.40 4.80 -16.16
C GLU A 20 -12.43 3.77 -15.56
N LYS A 21 -12.85 2.51 -15.49
CA LYS A 21 -12.00 1.40 -15.01
C LYS A 21 -10.77 1.22 -15.89
N ALA A 22 -10.92 1.28 -17.21
CA ALA A 22 -9.80 1.20 -18.14
C ALA A 22 -8.84 2.39 -17.99
N ALA A 23 -9.36 3.60 -17.86
CA ALA A 23 -8.56 4.81 -17.66
C ALA A 23 -7.75 4.76 -16.36
N LEU A 24 -8.36 4.33 -15.25
CA LEU A 24 -7.68 4.17 -13.97
C LEU A 24 -6.65 3.03 -14.00
N THR A 25 -6.96 1.91 -14.65
CA THR A 25 -6.02 0.79 -14.81
C THR A 25 -4.78 1.24 -15.58
N GLN A 26 -4.95 1.98 -16.67
CA GLN A 26 -3.83 2.52 -17.44
C GLN A 26 -3.02 3.56 -16.66
N ALA A 27 -3.69 4.43 -15.88
CA ALA A 27 -3.02 5.42 -15.05
C ALA A 27 -2.18 4.80 -13.92
N GLU A 28 -2.65 3.67 -13.35
CA GLU A 28 -1.98 2.94 -12.27
C GLU A 28 -1.04 1.83 -12.77
N ASP A 29 -0.98 1.56 -14.07
CA ASP A 29 -0.12 0.53 -14.64
C ASP A 29 1.37 0.87 -14.47
N VAL A 30 2.23 -0.15 -14.59
CA VAL A 30 3.68 -0.02 -14.50
C VAL A 30 4.20 0.72 -15.73
N HIS A 31 4.41 2.01 -15.59
CA HIS A 31 5.04 2.82 -16.64
C HIS A 31 6.57 2.66 -16.61
N GLU A 32 7.15 2.25 -17.74
CA GLU A 32 8.59 2.31 -17.98
C GLU A 32 8.97 3.71 -18.47
N VAL A 33 9.64 4.48 -17.61
CA VAL A 33 10.20 5.78 -18.02
C VAL A 33 11.64 5.57 -18.45
N SER A 34 11.96 5.97 -19.68
CA SER A 34 13.33 5.99 -20.19
C SER A 34 13.98 7.31 -19.82
N THR A 35 15.02 7.25 -18.97
CA THR A 35 15.89 8.37 -18.59
C THR A 35 17.06 8.51 -19.56
N ALA A 36 17.02 7.86 -20.73
CA ALA A 36 18.08 7.92 -21.72
C ALA A 36 18.17 9.34 -22.32
N LEU A 37 19.18 10.09 -21.90
CA LEU A 37 19.49 11.40 -22.48
C LEU A 37 20.14 11.19 -23.86
N PRO A 38 19.68 11.89 -24.91
CA PRO A 38 20.34 11.85 -26.21
C PRO A 38 21.70 12.55 -26.10
N GLY A 39 22.77 11.90 -26.55
CA GLY A 39 24.12 12.47 -26.52
C GLY A 39 24.27 13.68 -27.46
N TRP A 40 25.33 14.47 -27.25
CA TRP A 40 25.63 15.75 -27.92
C TRP A 40 25.51 15.71 -29.48
N GLY A 41 25.75 14.56 -30.10
CA GLY A 41 25.65 14.36 -31.56
C GLY A 41 24.29 13.91 -32.09
N THR A 42 23.24 13.91 -31.27
CA THR A 42 21.90 13.36 -31.62
C THR A 42 20.84 14.42 -31.85
N TRP A 43 21.15 15.69 -31.55
CA TRP A 43 20.19 16.81 -31.62
C TRP A 43 20.17 17.52 -32.97
N THR A 44 21.19 17.30 -33.80
CA THR A 44 21.18 17.82 -35.18
C THR A 44 20.17 16.99 -36.00
N GLY A 45 19.28 17.65 -36.75
CA GLY A 45 18.08 17.05 -37.34
C GLY A 45 18.31 15.98 -38.42
N ALA A 46 17.37 15.86 -39.37
CA ALA A 46 17.23 14.75 -40.33
C ALA A 46 18.48 14.36 -41.16
N ALA A 47 19.54 15.18 -41.17
CA ALA A 47 20.81 14.95 -41.87
C ALA A 47 21.82 14.04 -41.11
N LEU A 48 21.43 13.40 -40.00
CA LEU A 48 22.32 12.46 -39.30
C LEU A 48 22.64 11.21 -40.14
N SER A 49 23.92 10.82 -40.14
CA SER A 49 24.39 9.54 -40.68
C SER A 49 23.60 8.36 -40.10
N LYS A 50 23.37 7.32 -40.92
CA LYS A 50 22.70 6.07 -40.48
C LYS A 50 23.36 5.46 -39.24
N HIS A 51 24.67 5.63 -39.07
CA HIS A 51 25.42 5.15 -37.92
C HIS A 51 24.96 5.84 -36.62
N ASN A 52 24.92 7.18 -36.61
CA ASN A 52 24.53 7.95 -35.44
C ASN A 52 23.06 7.73 -35.07
N ARG A 53 22.17 7.58 -36.07
CA ARG A 53 20.76 7.20 -35.84
C ARG A 53 20.62 5.82 -35.17
N ARG A 54 21.39 4.82 -35.63
CA ARG A 54 21.39 3.49 -34.99
C ARG A 54 21.97 3.53 -33.58
N ALA A 55 23.06 4.26 -33.35
CA ALA A 55 23.64 4.42 -32.04
C ALA A 55 22.65 5.06 -31.06
N ALA A 56 21.97 6.13 -31.46
CA ALA A 56 20.93 6.79 -30.68
C ALA A 56 19.74 5.88 -30.38
N ALA A 57 19.24 5.13 -31.36
CA ALA A 57 18.16 4.16 -31.15
C ALA A 57 18.60 3.06 -30.15
N LYS A 58 19.83 2.56 -30.27
CA LYS A 58 20.38 1.56 -29.36
C LYS A 58 20.48 2.08 -27.92
N GLN A 59 20.82 3.36 -27.74
CA GLN A 59 20.84 4.00 -26.42
C GLN A 59 19.44 4.19 -25.82
N ARG A 60 18.42 4.53 -26.64
CA ARG A 60 17.01 4.65 -26.18
C ARG A 60 16.43 3.31 -25.73
N HIS A 61 16.80 2.22 -26.40
CA HIS A 61 16.36 0.86 -26.07
C HIS A 61 17.22 0.18 -25.01
N ASN A 62 18.27 0.84 -24.52
CA ASN A 62 19.15 0.26 -23.52
C ASN A 62 18.39 0.10 -22.17
N PRO A 63 18.26 -1.13 -21.64
CA PRO A 63 17.52 -1.38 -20.39
C PRO A 63 18.13 -0.68 -19.17
N LEU A 64 19.41 -0.33 -19.21
CA LEU A 64 20.09 0.42 -18.13
C LEU A 64 19.44 1.78 -17.84
N TYR A 65 18.79 2.40 -18.83
CA TYR A 65 18.17 3.71 -18.68
C TYR A 65 16.65 3.65 -18.52
N LYS A 66 16.08 2.44 -18.41
CA LYS A 66 14.65 2.28 -18.17
C LYS A 66 14.42 2.05 -16.68
N THR A 67 13.68 2.94 -16.05
CA THR A 67 13.27 2.78 -14.66
C THR A 67 11.77 2.58 -14.60
N LYS A 68 11.34 1.50 -13.96
CA LYS A 68 9.94 1.28 -13.63
C LYS A 68 9.57 2.22 -12.48
N LEU A 69 8.51 3.00 -12.62
CA LEU A 69 8.08 3.86 -11.52
C LEU A 69 7.67 3.00 -10.31
N PRO A 70 8.20 3.28 -9.11
CA PRO A 70 7.78 2.58 -7.91
C PRO A 70 6.33 2.97 -7.59
N GLY A 71 5.42 2.00 -7.67
CA GLY A 71 4.02 2.18 -7.31
C GLY A 71 2.99 1.86 -8.39
N GLY A 72 3.42 1.48 -9.60
CA GLY A 72 2.51 0.90 -10.59
C GLY A 72 2.17 -0.56 -10.24
N VAL A 73 0.92 -0.95 -10.39
CA VAL A 73 0.50 -2.35 -10.26
C VAL A 73 0.05 -2.84 -11.63
N ALA A 74 0.70 -3.90 -12.12
CA ALA A 74 0.33 -4.50 -13.40
C ALA A 74 -1.13 -4.92 -13.38
N ALA A 75 -1.86 -4.70 -14.48
CA ALA A 75 -3.28 -5.01 -14.59
C ALA A 75 -3.62 -6.46 -14.16
N GLU A 76 -2.70 -7.40 -14.37
CA GLU A 76 -2.84 -8.81 -14.02
C GLU A 76 -2.81 -9.11 -12.52
N LEU A 77 -2.13 -8.27 -11.73
CA LEU A 77 -1.92 -8.46 -10.29
C LEU A 77 -2.92 -7.68 -9.44
N ARG A 78 -3.77 -6.87 -10.07
CA ARG A 78 -4.78 -6.07 -9.38
C ARG A 78 -5.81 -6.94 -8.69
N LYS A 79 -6.28 -6.49 -7.53
CA LYS A 79 -7.31 -7.17 -6.72
C LYS A 79 -8.70 -7.17 -7.37
N ASP A 80 -8.95 -6.21 -8.25
CA ASP A 80 -10.23 -6.03 -8.95
C ASP A 80 -10.27 -6.68 -10.36
N LYS A 81 -9.24 -7.45 -10.73
CA LYS A 81 -9.16 -8.13 -12.03
C LYS A 81 -10.40 -8.99 -12.35
N PHE A 82 -10.84 -9.80 -11.39
CA PHE A 82 -11.99 -10.70 -11.56
C PHE A 82 -13.32 -10.09 -11.12
N LYS A 83 -13.37 -8.76 -10.93
CA LYS A 83 -14.56 -8.06 -10.41
C LYS A 83 -15.07 -7.06 -11.43
N ASP A 84 -16.11 -7.42 -12.18
CA ASP A 84 -16.63 -6.58 -13.27
C ASP A 84 -17.29 -5.28 -12.79
N ASN A 85 -17.83 -5.28 -11.57
CA ASN A 85 -18.64 -4.17 -11.05
C ASN A 85 -17.91 -3.33 -9.98
N VAL A 86 -16.60 -3.52 -9.81
CA VAL A 86 -15.82 -2.83 -8.77
C VAL A 86 -14.55 -2.25 -9.38
N ILE A 87 -14.26 -1.01 -9.03
CA ILE A 87 -13.00 -0.33 -9.27
C ILE A 87 -12.32 -0.16 -7.91
N LEU A 88 -11.12 -0.71 -7.74
CA LEU A 88 -10.31 -0.53 -6.53
C LEU A 88 -9.06 0.26 -6.88
N SER A 89 -8.85 1.44 -6.27
CA SER A 89 -7.56 2.11 -6.40
C SER A 89 -6.53 1.44 -5.50
N GLU A 90 -5.36 1.10 -6.06
CA GLU A 90 -4.25 0.51 -5.31
C GLU A 90 -3.18 1.55 -4.92
N LYS A 91 -3.49 2.84 -5.09
CA LYS A 91 -2.63 3.94 -4.67
C LYS A 91 -2.42 3.91 -3.16
N THR A 92 -1.16 3.95 -2.74
CA THR A 92 -0.82 4.06 -1.31
C THR A 92 -0.98 5.49 -0.83
N GLU A 93 -1.85 5.70 0.16
CA GLU A 93 -2.04 7.00 0.81
C GLU A 93 -0.82 7.37 1.66
N ARG A 94 -0.21 8.53 1.38
CA ARG A 94 1.03 8.96 2.03
C ARG A 94 0.78 9.46 3.45
N LYS A 95 -0.36 10.12 3.70
CA LYS A 95 -0.69 10.70 5.01
C LYS A 95 -1.05 9.61 6.03
N GLY A 96 -1.74 8.56 5.58
CA GLY A 96 -2.14 7.43 6.43
C GLY A 96 -0.97 6.58 6.93
N LYS A 97 0.13 6.55 6.17
CA LYS A 97 1.33 5.76 6.49
C LYS A 97 1.94 6.13 7.85
N VAL A 98 1.77 7.37 8.30
CA VAL A 98 2.30 7.86 9.59
C VAL A 98 1.70 7.11 10.78
N TYR A 99 0.45 6.66 10.66
CA TYR A 99 -0.25 5.95 11.73
C TYR A 99 -0.04 4.43 11.71
N LEU A 100 0.70 3.91 10.73
CA LEU A 100 1.02 2.49 10.63
C LEU A 100 2.36 2.22 11.30
N ALA A 101 2.46 1.08 11.99
CA ALA A 101 3.74 0.62 12.53
C ALA A 101 4.70 0.31 11.36
N PRO A 102 5.89 0.95 11.28
CA PRO A 102 6.82 0.72 10.18
C PRO A 102 7.50 -0.66 10.27
N ILE A 103 7.67 -1.17 11.49
CA ILE A 103 8.35 -2.42 11.81
C ILE A 103 7.51 -3.16 12.85
N LEU A 104 7.52 -4.50 12.79
CA LEU A 104 6.87 -5.35 13.77
C LEU A 104 7.57 -5.23 15.14
N PRO A 105 6.85 -5.00 16.25
CA PRO A 105 7.48 -4.94 17.57
C PRO A 105 8.13 -6.27 17.99
N HIS A 106 9.17 -6.19 18.81
CA HIS A 106 10.08 -7.30 19.18
C HIS A 106 9.39 -8.57 19.71
N GLU A 107 8.25 -8.44 20.39
CA GLU A 107 7.55 -9.58 21.00
C GLU A 107 6.74 -10.40 20.01
N PHE A 108 6.59 -9.95 18.75
CA PHE A 108 5.76 -10.60 17.76
C PHE A 108 6.60 -11.16 16.62
N GLU A 109 6.24 -12.37 16.17
CA GLU A 109 6.88 -13.02 15.03
C GLU A 109 6.14 -12.68 13.73
N ARG A 110 4.81 -12.57 13.80
CA ARG A 110 3.94 -12.34 12.64
C ARG A 110 3.14 -11.05 12.78
N LYS A 111 2.93 -10.38 11.65
CA LYS A 111 2.07 -9.20 11.55
C LYS A 111 0.65 -9.46 12.06
N GLU A 112 0.09 -10.62 11.72
CA GLU A 112 -1.27 -11.00 12.11
C GLU A 112 -1.43 -11.11 13.64
N GLU A 113 -0.40 -11.54 14.35
CA GLU A 113 -0.42 -11.67 15.80
C GLU A 113 -0.46 -10.29 16.46
N TYR A 114 0.37 -9.36 15.97
CA TYR A 114 0.39 -7.98 16.44
C TYR A 114 -0.95 -7.29 16.21
N GLU A 115 -1.51 -7.35 14.99
CA GLU A 115 -2.81 -6.73 14.69
C GLU A 115 -3.95 -7.35 15.50
N ARG A 116 -3.94 -8.68 15.72
CA ARG A 116 -4.92 -9.34 16.59
C ARG A 116 -4.80 -8.92 18.05
N SER A 117 -3.60 -8.65 18.54
CA SER A 117 -3.38 -8.21 19.92
C SER A 117 -4.00 -6.84 20.21
N LEU A 118 -4.05 -5.96 19.20
CA LEU A 118 -4.61 -4.60 19.30
C LEU A 118 -6.09 -4.49 18.92
N ARG A 119 -6.74 -5.60 18.53
CA ARG A 119 -8.11 -5.57 17.98
C ARG A 119 -9.17 -5.04 18.94
N LEU A 120 -8.92 -5.09 20.25
CA LEU A 120 -9.86 -4.69 21.29
C LEU A 120 -9.47 -3.32 21.85
N PRO A 121 -10.37 -2.32 21.83
CA PRO A 121 -10.11 -1.04 22.48
C PRO A 121 -10.12 -1.20 24.01
N ILE A 122 -9.27 -0.44 24.70
CA ILE A 122 -9.08 -0.54 26.16
C ILE A 122 -9.90 0.52 26.93
N GLY A 123 -10.43 1.53 26.23
CA GLY A 123 -11.16 2.64 26.86
C GLY A 123 -12.48 2.23 27.54
N ALA A 124 -12.91 3.05 28.50
CA ALA A 124 -14.12 2.82 29.29
C ALA A 124 -15.41 2.95 28.46
N GLU A 125 -15.32 3.58 27.30
CA GLU A 125 -16.40 3.78 26.35
C GLU A 125 -16.80 2.48 25.64
N TRP A 126 -15.86 1.52 25.50
CA TRP A 126 -16.05 0.30 24.73
C TRP A 126 -16.15 -0.98 25.57
N GLY A 127 -15.90 -0.89 26.88
CA GLY A 127 -15.88 -2.05 27.78
C GLY A 127 -16.59 -1.78 29.10
N THR A 128 -16.97 -2.86 29.80
CA THR A 128 -17.51 -2.72 31.15
C THR A 128 -16.42 -2.28 32.13
N LYS A 129 -16.83 -1.58 33.19
CA LYS A 129 -15.90 -1.05 34.22
C LYS A 129 -14.96 -2.14 34.76
N GLU A 130 -15.46 -3.33 35.02
CA GLU A 130 -14.67 -4.44 35.55
C GLU A 130 -13.58 -4.90 34.56
N VAL A 131 -13.94 -5.06 33.29
CA VAL A 131 -12.99 -5.48 32.24
C VAL A 131 -11.90 -4.44 32.04
N VAL A 132 -12.27 -3.16 32.02
CA VAL A 132 -11.33 -2.05 31.87
C VAL A 132 -10.39 -1.98 33.06
N GLN A 133 -10.90 -2.09 34.29
CA GLN A 133 -10.08 -2.14 35.51
C GLN A 133 -9.10 -3.31 35.51
N ARG A 134 -9.54 -4.49 35.04
CA ARG A 134 -8.68 -5.67 34.90
C ARG A 134 -7.58 -5.46 33.85
N ASN A 135 -7.91 -4.86 32.72
CA ASN A 135 -6.99 -4.67 31.59
C ASN A 135 -5.94 -3.56 31.83
N VAL A 136 -6.33 -2.50 32.53
CA VAL A 136 -5.46 -1.34 32.81
C VAL A 136 -4.63 -1.55 34.10
N ARG A 137 -4.90 -2.62 34.87
CA ARG A 137 -4.12 -2.92 36.07
C ARG A 137 -2.65 -3.18 35.72
N PRO A 138 -1.68 -2.42 36.28
CA PRO A 138 -0.27 -2.62 35.97
C PRO A 138 0.24 -3.96 36.53
N ARG A 139 1.26 -4.51 35.87
CA ARG A 139 1.89 -5.79 36.26
C ARG A 139 2.46 -5.76 37.68
N VAL A 140 3.01 -4.61 38.09
CA VAL A 140 3.62 -4.41 39.41
C VAL A 140 2.88 -3.29 40.10
N VAL A 141 2.36 -3.57 41.31
CA VAL A 141 1.70 -2.61 42.18
C VAL A 141 2.54 -2.46 43.44
N VAL A 142 3.09 -1.27 43.65
CA VAL A 142 3.86 -0.94 44.87
C VAL A 142 2.99 -0.04 45.75
N ALA A 143 2.86 -0.41 47.02
CA ALA A 143 2.15 0.42 47.99
C ALA A 143 2.97 1.69 48.30
N LYS A 144 2.31 2.85 48.26
CA LYS A 144 2.96 4.12 48.63
C LYS A 144 3.29 4.12 50.12
N GLY A 145 4.43 4.71 50.48
CA GLY A 145 4.83 4.91 51.89
C GLY A 145 5.41 3.68 52.60
N ARG A 146 5.74 2.60 51.87
CA ARG A 146 6.38 1.41 52.43
C ARG A 146 7.73 1.15 51.75
N VAL A 147 8.74 0.78 52.53
CA VAL A 147 10.04 0.32 52.01
C VAL A 147 9.86 -1.07 51.38
N VAL A 148 10.36 -1.25 50.16
CA VAL A 148 10.34 -2.55 49.47
C VAL A 148 11.54 -3.36 49.95
N GLU A 149 11.28 -4.33 50.82
CA GLU A 149 12.30 -5.24 51.36
C GLU A 149 12.65 -6.34 50.34
N ALA A 150 13.87 -6.87 50.43
CA ALA A 150 14.32 -7.99 49.62
C ALA A 150 13.52 -9.26 49.93
N MET A 151 13.38 -10.14 48.94
CA MET A 151 12.70 -11.43 49.16
C MET A 151 13.54 -12.34 50.04
N GLU A 152 13.04 -12.69 51.22
CA GLU A 152 13.78 -13.54 52.18
C GLU A 152 13.76 -15.04 51.82
N ARG A 153 12.72 -15.50 51.12
CA ARG A 153 12.55 -16.91 50.75
C ARG A 153 11.98 -17.04 49.34
N PRO A 154 12.40 -18.06 48.56
CA PRO A 154 11.81 -18.33 47.26
C PRO A 154 10.34 -18.73 47.47
N ARG A 155 9.44 -18.04 46.75
CA ARG A 155 8.02 -18.41 46.69
C ARG A 155 7.81 -19.28 45.47
N VAL A 156 7.49 -20.55 45.70
CA VAL A 156 6.87 -21.47 44.73
C VAL A 156 5.64 -22.03 45.41
#